data_AF-A0A7K7XS16-F1
#
_entry.id   AF-A0A7K7XS16-F1
#
_cell.length_a   1.000
_cell.length_b   1.000
_cell.length_c   1.000
_cell.angle_alpha   90.00
_cell.angle_beta   90.00
_cell.angle_gamma   90.00
#
_symmetry.space_group_name_H-M   'P 1'
#
loop_
_entity.id
_entity.type
_entity.pdbx_description
1 polymer ?
#
loop_
_entity_poly.entity_id
_entity_poly.type
_entity_poly.pdbx_seq_one_letter_code
_entity_poly.pdbx_strand_id
1 'polypeptide(L)'
;GQGFKLQQPQDKVSVAVGETLTLNCTITGLADAGPVRWLKGLGSGNKIVYDQRGSLPRVTRAVVGSDTDFTIRITNVQLEDMGTYYCVKFVRNLGGVEEVFQRGNGTEVSVQARPSPPLVSGPKQRVTSGQPVPFTCTTGGFFPKEIDVKWFKNGNPMSAMQPNLTEQPVKSYNASSTVMVTLQKDDVSSELVCEVKHSTLRAPLKGTYQLSRALRVPPSVEVRAEPSAVEANKTVTFTCHMKEFYPANMSVSWLENGIEMKMENVPRPQKLPQGLFEMRSQVEVQATEEKNGSTITCVVVHDAQAPVNDSAILCISNPAQG
;
A
#
# COMPACT_ATOMS: atom_id res chain seq x y z
N GLY A 1 15.48 27.20 53.04
CA GLY A 1 14.32 28.01 53.46
C GLY A 1 13.15 27.12 53.86
N GLN A 2 12.52 27.38 55.01
CA GLN A 2 11.22 26.78 55.32
C GLN A 2 10.19 27.24 54.27
N GLY A 3 9.51 26.29 53.62
CA GLY A 3 8.42 26.59 52.66
C GLY A 3 8.77 26.51 51.17
N PHE A 4 10.00 26.16 50.76
CA PHE A 4 10.27 25.88 49.35
C PHE A 4 9.68 24.53 48.92
N LYS A 5 8.99 24.50 47.79
CA LYS A 5 8.46 23.28 47.19
C LYS A 5 8.59 23.30 45.67
N LEU A 6 9.30 22.33 45.14
CA LEU A 6 9.35 22.01 43.70
C LEU A 6 8.27 21.00 43.35
N GLN A 7 7.42 21.35 42.38
CA GLN A 7 6.31 20.53 41.91
C GLN A 7 6.53 20.10 40.47
N GLN A 8 6.62 18.79 40.27
CA GLN A 8 6.63 18.15 38.97
C GLN A 8 5.45 17.17 38.92
N PRO A 9 4.26 17.64 38.49
CA PRO A 9 3.01 16.92 38.70
C PRO A 9 2.77 15.76 37.72
N GLN A 10 3.57 15.66 36.65
CA GLN A 10 3.41 14.63 35.63
C GLN A 10 4.27 13.41 35.98
N ASP A 11 3.65 12.29 36.32
CA ASP A 11 4.39 11.03 36.52
C ASP A 11 4.82 10.42 35.17
N LYS A 12 3.92 10.44 34.18
CA LYS A 12 4.15 9.91 32.83
C LYS A 12 3.54 10.81 31.75
N VAL A 13 4.20 10.90 30.61
CA VAL A 13 3.71 11.60 29.42
C VAL A 13 3.94 10.74 28.18
N SER A 14 2.96 10.71 27.28
CA SER A 14 3.08 10.06 25.97
C SER A 14 2.92 11.10 24.86
N VAL A 15 3.78 11.05 23.86
CA VAL A 15 3.84 12.03 22.76
C VAL A 15 4.18 11.33 21.45
N ALA A 16 3.60 11.79 20.34
CA ALA A 16 3.94 11.24 19.04
C ALA A 16 5.22 11.88 18.47
N VAL A 17 5.96 11.14 17.63
CA VAL A 17 7.09 11.69 16.87
C VAL A 17 6.65 12.91 16.07
N GLY A 18 7.45 13.97 16.10
CA GLY A 18 7.19 15.25 15.44
C GLY A 18 6.31 16.23 16.25
N GLU A 19 5.60 15.77 17.29
CA GLU A 19 4.80 16.64 18.16
C GLU A 19 5.68 17.41 19.17
N THR A 20 5.03 18.21 20.01
CA THR A 20 5.68 18.98 21.08
C THR A 20 5.40 18.37 22.44
N LEU A 21 6.46 17.95 23.14
CA LEU A 21 6.39 17.48 24.52
C LEU A 21 6.39 18.68 25.47
N THR A 22 5.50 18.69 26.46
CA THR A 22 5.48 19.70 27.53
C THR A 22 5.76 19.03 28.88
N LEU A 23 6.80 19.49 29.57
CA LEU A 23 7.22 19.01 30.89
C LEU A 23 7.05 20.10 31.93
N ASN A 24 6.15 19.86 32.89
CA ASN A 24 5.71 20.84 33.87
C ASN A 24 6.61 20.84 35.10
N CYS A 25 7.09 22.02 35.50
CA CYS A 25 7.82 22.18 36.76
C CYS A 25 7.60 23.56 37.35
N THR A 26 6.90 23.65 38.47
CA THR A 26 6.70 24.91 39.19
C THR A 26 7.44 24.89 40.52
N ILE A 27 7.88 26.06 40.98
CA ILE A 27 8.44 26.23 42.32
C ILE A 27 7.60 27.23 43.11
N THR A 28 7.49 26.98 44.41
CA THR A 28 6.83 27.88 45.36
C THR A 28 7.73 28.07 46.57
N GLY A 29 7.64 29.25 47.20
CA GLY A 29 8.47 29.61 48.36
C GLY A 29 9.86 30.18 48.01
N LEU A 30 10.56 30.65 49.04
CA LEU A 30 11.90 31.26 48.92
C LEU A 30 12.99 30.19 49.04
N ALA A 31 13.80 30.06 47.99
CA ALA A 31 15.04 29.29 47.99
C ALA A 31 16.24 30.19 47.74
N ASP A 32 17.41 29.73 48.18
CA ASP A 32 18.68 30.43 47.95
C ASP A 32 18.98 30.55 46.45
N ALA A 33 19.84 31.52 46.12
CA ALA A 33 20.16 31.84 44.74
C ALA A 33 20.78 30.63 44.00
N GLY A 34 20.27 30.34 42.80
CA GLY A 34 20.78 29.26 41.95
C GLY A 34 19.79 28.86 40.86
N PRO A 35 20.26 28.20 39.78
CA PRO A 35 19.45 27.91 38.61
C PRO A 35 18.51 26.72 38.82
N VAL A 36 17.47 26.65 37.98
CA VAL A 36 16.66 25.45 37.78
C VAL A 36 17.00 24.86 36.41
N ARG A 37 17.31 23.56 36.37
CA ARG A 37 17.66 22.82 35.15
C ARG A 37 16.73 21.63 34.96
N TRP A 38 16.53 21.25 33.70
CA TRP A 38 15.97 19.94 33.37
C TRP A 38 17.08 18.96 33.00
N LEU A 39 17.07 17.80 33.64
CA LEU A 39 18.01 16.72 33.39
C LEU A 39 17.26 15.49 32.86
N LYS A 40 17.84 14.80 31.88
CA LYS A 40 17.39 13.48 31.43
C LYS A 40 18.26 12.40 32.06
N GLY A 41 17.64 11.45 32.74
CA GLY A 41 18.32 10.39 33.49
C GLY A 41 18.94 10.87 34.82
N LEU A 42 19.57 9.94 35.53
CA LEU A 42 20.21 10.17 36.84
C LEU A 42 21.67 9.71 36.84
N GLY A 43 22.45 10.20 37.80
CA GLY A 43 23.86 9.81 38.00
C GLY A 43 24.82 10.50 37.03
N SER A 44 26.00 9.90 36.85
CA SER A 44 27.10 10.43 36.04
C SER A 44 26.82 10.49 34.53
N GLY A 45 25.76 9.84 34.06
CA GLY A 45 25.32 9.85 32.65
C GLY A 45 24.13 10.77 32.37
N ASN A 46 23.74 11.65 33.30
CA ASN A 46 22.64 12.57 33.08
C ASN A 46 22.97 13.59 31.96
N LYS A 47 21.95 13.97 31.20
CA LYS A 47 22.10 14.99 30.14
C LYS A 47 21.30 16.22 30.49
N ILE A 48 21.91 17.39 30.37
CA ILE A 48 21.21 18.66 30.53
C ILE A 48 20.30 18.88 29.31
N VAL A 49 18.99 18.93 29.56
CA VAL A 49 17.94 19.14 28.56
C VAL A 49 17.56 20.62 28.48
N TYR A 50 17.70 21.34 29.58
CA TYR A 50 17.50 22.78 29.65
C TYR A 50 18.35 23.39 30.76
N ASP A 51 19.02 24.50 30.45
CA ASP A 51 19.71 25.38 31.39
C ASP A 51 19.29 26.83 31.08
N GLN A 52 19.04 27.63 32.12
CA GLN A 52 18.71 29.05 32.01
C GLN A 52 19.78 29.87 31.27
N ARG A 53 21.05 29.43 31.31
CA ARG A 53 22.18 30.09 30.63
C ARG A 53 22.47 29.55 29.23
N GLY A 54 21.85 28.43 28.85
CA GLY A 54 22.07 27.76 27.58
C GLY A 54 20.94 28.01 26.59
N SER A 55 21.25 27.91 25.30
CA SER A 55 20.24 27.83 24.24
C SER A 55 20.32 26.47 23.58
N LEU A 56 19.24 25.71 23.65
CA LEU A 56 19.07 24.47 22.89
C LEU A 56 17.94 24.70 21.88
N PRO A 57 18.18 24.54 20.57
CA PRO A 57 17.27 25.01 19.53
C PRO A 57 15.88 24.35 19.56
N ARG A 58 15.75 23.15 20.15
CA ARG A 58 14.49 22.39 20.24
C ARG A 58 13.73 22.63 21.55
N VAL A 59 14.30 23.34 22.53
CA VAL A 59 13.77 23.44 23.90
C VAL A 59 13.50 24.88 24.26
N THR A 60 12.26 25.18 24.65
CA THR A 60 11.83 26.54 25.02
C THR A 60 11.09 26.53 26.36
N ARG A 61 11.07 27.67 27.06
CA ARG A 61 10.23 27.86 28.26
C ARG A 61 8.78 28.07 27.84
N ALA A 62 7.84 27.42 28.52
CA ALA A 62 6.41 27.65 28.29
C ALA A 62 6.00 29.07 28.70
N VAL A 63 6.58 29.59 29.79
CA VAL A 63 6.46 30.99 30.21
C VAL A 63 7.85 31.62 30.25
N VAL A 64 8.15 32.46 29.25
CA VAL A 64 9.45 33.12 29.11
C VAL A 64 9.67 34.09 30.28
N GLY A 65 10.85 34.02 30.91
CA GLY A 65 11.25 34.94 31.99
C GLY A 65 10.55 34.71 33.33
N SER A 66 9.73 33.66 33.49
CA SER A 66 9.11 33.37 34.79
C SER A 66 10.10 32.71 35.75
N ASP A 67 10.19 33.28 36.95
CA ASP A 67 11.00 32.82 38.08
C ASP A 67 10.34 31.70 38.90
N THR A 68 9.08 31.40 38.63
CA THR A 68 8.30 30.37 39.36
C THR A 68 7.91 29.19 38.48
N ASP A 69 7.87 29.38 37.15
CA ASP A 69 7.17 28.43 36.28
C ASP A 69 7.99 27.31 35.67
N PHE A 70 9.31 27.28 35.54
CA PHE A 70 10.21 26.26 34.88
C PHE A 70 9.73 25.16 33.89
N THR A 71 8.53 25.21 33.34
CA THR A 71 7.94 24.32 32.36
C THR A 71 8.64 24.52 31.02
N ILE A 72 8.98 23.41 30.37
CA ILE A 72 9.65 23.42 29.07
C ILE A 72 8.82 22.73 28.01
N ARG A 73 9.00 23.18 26.76
CA ARG A 73 8.45 22.57 25.55
C ARG A 73 9.61 22.07 24.68
N ILE A 74 9.58 20.78 24.34
CA ILE A 74 10.53 20.14 23.42
C ILE A 74 9.80 19.90 22.10
N THR A 75 10.19 20.61 21.04
CA THR A 75 9.57 20.52 19.71
C THR A 75 10.20 19.43 18.87
N ASN A 76 9.42 18.88 17.92
CA ASN A 76 9.85 17.85 16.98
C ASN A 76 10.43 16.63 17.73
N VAL A 77 9.62 16.06 18.63
CA VAL A 77 10.04 14.93 19.47
C VAL A 77 10.44 13.73 18.61
N GLN A 78 11.51 13.04 19.00
CA GLN A 78 12.07 11.86 18.35
C GLN A 78 12.07 10.66 19.31
N LEU A 79 12.22 9.44 18.80
CA LEU A 79 12.26 8.23 19.64
C LEU A 79 13.43 8.24 20.65
N GLU A 80 14.52 8.93 20.32
CA GLU A 80 15.65 9.16 21.21
C GLU A 80 15.31 10.03 22.44
N ASP A 81 14.22 10.80 22.39
CA ASP A 81 13.78 11.65 23.50
C ASP A 81 13.09 10.85 24.61
N MET A 82 12.81 9.56 24.40
CA MET A 82 12.29 8.66 25.44
C MET A 82 13.21 8.61 26.66
N GLY A 83 12.62 8.59 27.85
CA GLY A 83 13.33 8.46 29.13
C GLY A 83 12.71 9.32 30.23
N THR A 84 13.35 9.34 31.39
CA THR A 84 12.85 10.08 32.57
C THR A 84 13.52 11.43 32.70
N TYR A 85 12.69 12.48 32.81
CA TYR A 85 13.13 13.86 32.94
C TYR A 85 12.89 14.37 34.35
N TYR A 86 13.86 15.11 34.89
CA TYR A 86 13.81 15.64 36.24
C TYR A 86 14.02 17.15 36.23
N CYS A 87 13.12 17.88 36.87
CA CYS A 87 13.32 19.27 37.20
C CYS A 87 14.15 19.37 38.48
N VAL A 88 15.26 20.12 38.44
CA VAL A 88 16.25 20.17 39.52
C VAL A 88 16.58 21.61 39.86
N LYS A 89 16.36 21.98 41.12
CA LYS A 89 16.79 23.26 41.69
C LYS A 89 18.20 23.09 42.26
N PHE A 90 19.11 23.97 41.84
CA PHE A 90 20.45 24.11 42.39
C PHE A 90 20.53 25.34 43.29
N VAL A 91 21.40 25.28 44.29
CA VAL A 91 21.78 26.43 45.13
C VAL A 91 23.28 26.66 45.02
N ARG A 92 23.70 27.92 45.03
CA ARG A 92 25.09 28.32 44.93
C ARG A 92 25.66 28.56 46.33
N ASN A 93 26.68 27.79 46.71
CA ASN A 93 27.36 27.94 47.99
C ASN A 93 28.36 29.13 47.97
N LEU A 94 28.88 29.52 49.13
CA LEU A 94 29.84 30.62 49.30
C LEU A 94 31.11 30.47 48.44
N GLY A 95 31.51 29.23 48.12
CA GLY A 95 32.61 28.93 47.21
C GLY A 95 32.26 28.94 45.72
N GLY A 96 31.06 29.38 45.34
CA GLY A 96 30.59 29.44 43.94
C GLY A 96 30.16 28.09 43.33
N VAL A 97 30.29 26.99 44.06
CA VAL A 97 29.87 25.64 43.65
C VAL A 97 28.35 25.54 43.70
N GLU A 98 27.76 24.96 42.64
CA GLU A 98 26.32 24.71 42.54
C GLU A 98 26.01 23.28 43.00
N GLU A 99 25.17 23.16 44.03
CA GLU A 99 24.76 21.87 44.59
C GLU A 99 23.26 21.63 44.38
N VAL A 100 22.86 20.37 44.27
CA VAL A 100 21.45 19.99 44.12
C VAL A 100 20.72 20.27 45.43
N PHE A 101 19.75 21.18 45.40
CA PHE A 101 18.92 21.52 46.55
C PHE A 101 17.67 20.64 46.64
N GLN A 102 16.92 20.55 45.54
CA GLN A 102 15.74 19.70 45.46
C GLN A 102 15.53 19.22 44.02
N ARG A 103 14.97 18.01 43.89
CA ARG A 103 14.61 17.37 42.63
C ARG A 103 13.13 17.04 42.62
N GLY A 104 12.48 17.15 41.47
CA GLY A 104 11.15 16.60 41.24
C GLY A 104 11.13 15.07 41.25
N ASN A 105 9.91 14.50 41.25
CA ASN A 105 9.72 13.06 41.26
C ASN A 105 10.17 12.36 39.96
N GLY A 106 10.27 13.12 38.86
CA GLY A 106 10.59 12.59 37.54
C GLY A 106 9.33 12.38 36.70
N THR A 107 9.46 12.61 35.40
CA THR A 107 8.40 12.40 34.41
C THR A 107 8.91 11.40 33.39
N GLU A 108 8.30 10.22 33.34
CA GLU A 108 8.62 9.20 32.34
C GLU A 108 7.99 9.59 31.00
N VAL A 109 8.84 9.89 30.01
CA VAL A 109 8.41 10.24 28.66
C VAL A 109 8.47 8.99 27.79
N SER A 110 7.31 8.61 27.27
CA SER A 110 7.15 7.61 26.22
C SER A 110 6.93 8.31 24.88
N VAL A 111 7.59 7.83 23.83
CA VAL A 111 7.43 8.35 22.47
C VAL A 111 6.84 7.26 21.61
N GLN A 112 5.86 7.62 20.78
CA GLN A 112 5.19 6.69 19.89
C GLN A 112 5.31 7.16 18.44
N ALA A 113 5.41 6.23 17.50
CA ALA A 113 5.50 6.53 16.08
C ALA A 113 4.35 5.84 15.32
N ARG A 114 3.69 6.59 14.44
CA ARG A 114 2.58 6.08 13.63
C ARG A 114 3.12 5.36 12.40
N PRO A 115 2.52 4.23 11.99
CA PRO A 115 2.87 3.59 10.74
C PRO A 115 2.54 4.50 9.55
N SER A 116 3.36 4.40 8.50
CA SER A 116 3.04 4.99 7.20
C SER A 116 1.79 4.34 6.58
N PRO A 117 1.07 5.04 5.68
CA PRO A 117 0.02 4.42 4.89
C PRO A 117 0.54 3.13 4.22
N PRO A 118 -0.19 2.00 4.34
CA PRO A 118 0.24 0.74 3.78
C PRO A 118 0.24 0.77 2.25
N LEU A 119 1.30 0.27 1.64
CA LEU A 119 1.44 0.14 0.19
C LEU A 119 1.24 -1.32 -0.21
N VAL A 120 0.25 -1.58 -1.07
CA VAL A 120 0.01 -2.91 -1.63
C VAL A 120 0.61 -3.02 -3.02
N SER A 121 1.43 -4.05 -3.22
CA SER A 121 2.06 -4.39 -4.50
C SER A 121 1.67 -5.80 -4.95
N GLY A 122 1.48 -5.99 -6.26
CA GLY A 122 1.21 -7.28 -6.89
C GLY A 122 2.31 -7.69 -7.88
N PRO A 123 2.07 -8.71 -8.72
CA PRO A 123 3.03 -9.15 -9.72
C PRO A 123 3.33 -8.06 -10.75
N LYS A 124 4.56 -8.07 -11.30
CA LYS A 124 5.00 -7.10 -12.32
C LYS A 124 4.29 -7.27 -13.66
N GLN A 125 3.89 -8.50 -13.97
CA GLN A 125 3.15 -8.86 -15.18
C GLN A 125 1.81 -9.46 -14.80
N ARG A 126 0.85 -9.37 -15.72
CA ARG A 126 -0.45 -10.02 -15.54
C ARG A 126 -0.29 -11.53 -15.55
N VAL A 127 -1.13 -12.20 -14.77
CA VAL A 127 -1.14 -13.65 -14.59
C VAL A 127 -2.51 -14.19 -14.95
N THR A 128 -2.52 -15.35 -15.61
CA THR A 128 -3.73 -16.03 -16.04
C THR A 128 -4.59 -16.45 -14.85
N SER A 129 -5.91 -16.31 -14.98
CA SER A 129 -6.87 -16.80 -13.98
C SER A 129 -6.63 -18.27 -13.63
N GLY A 130 -6.81 -18.63 -12.36
CA GLY A 130 -6.61 -19.96 -11.80
C GLY A 130 -5.27 -20.17 -11.12
N GLN A 131 -4.29 -19.27 -11.31
CA GLN A 131 -2.97 -19.38 -10.67
C GLN A 131 -2.90 -18.56 -9.36
N PRO A 132 -2.31 -19.12 -8.29
CA PRO A 132 -2.05 -18.37 -7.06
C PRO A 132 -0.84 -17.46 -7.24
N VAL A 133 -1.00 -16.17 -6.91
CA VAL A 133 0.05 -15.16 -7.04
C VAL A 133 0.24 -14.38 -5.74
N PRO A 134 1.47 -13.95 -5.41
CA PRO A 134 1.74 -13.21 -4.19
C PRO A 134 1.37 -11.73 -4.33
N PHE A 135 0.76 -11.18 -3.28
CA PHE A 135 0.60 -9.75 -3.06
C PHE A 135 1.23 -9.38 -1.75
N THR A 136 1.95 -8.25 -1.72
CA THR A 136 2.71 -7.79 -0.56
C THR A 136 2.18 -6.44 -0.10
N CYS A 137 2.03 -6.29 1.21
CA CYS A 137 1.66 -5.05 1.88
C CYS A 137 2.82 -4.61 2.76
N THR A 138 3.30 -3.38 2.57
CA THR A 138 4.40 -2.80 3.36
C THR A 138 3.95 -1.55 4.10
N THR A 139 4.42 -1.40 5.34
CA THR A 139 4.22 -0.21 6.17
C THR A 139 5.46 0.01 7.05
N GLY A 140 5.76 1.25 7.41
CA GLY A 140 7.03 1.59 8.04
C GLY A 140 6.98 2.71 9.07
N GLY A 141 8.06 2.82 9.83
CA GLY A 141 8.32 3.93 10.74
C GLY A 141 7.48 3.93 12.02
N PHE A 142 6.93 2.79 12.45
CA PHE A 142 6.07 2.72 13.63
C PHE A 142 6.80 2.28 14.89
N PHE A 143 6.23 2.65 16.03
CA PHE A 143 6.64 2.23 17.37
C PHE A 143 5.44 2.40 18.31
N PRO A 144 5.08 1.42 19.16
CA PRO A 144 5.84 0.20 19.55
C PRO A 144 5.83 -0.93 18.50
N LYS A 145 6.40 -2.09 18.82
CA LYS A 145 6.62 -3.21 17.87
C LYS A 145 5.33 -3.91 17.46
N GLU A 146 4.33 -3.95 18.34
CA GLU A 146 3.10 -4.71 18.16
C GLU A 146 2.21 -4.08 17.08
N ILE A 147 1.99 -4.82 15.99
CA ILE A 147 1.18 -4.40 14.85
C ILE A 147 0.33 -5.58 14.34
N ASP A 148 -0.90 -5.30 13.91
CA ASP A 148 -1.82 -6.28 13.32
C ASP A 148 -2.07 -5.92 11.85
N VAL A 149 -1.83 -6.86 10.95
CA VAL A 149 -1.97 -6.70 9.50
C VAL A 149 -2.95 -7.75 8.99
N LYS A 150 -4.08 -7.30 8.43
CA LYS A 150 -5.15 -8.16 7.92
C LYS A 150 -5.40 -7.91 6.46
N TRP A 151 -5.79 -8.96 5.75
CA TRP A 151 -6.11 -8.91 4.34
C TRP A 151 -7.58 -9.17 4.11
N PHE A 152 -8.16 -8.47 3.13
CA PHE A 152 -9.54 -8.63 2.71
C PHE A 152 -9.62 -8.65 1.19
N LYS A 153 -10.46 -9.54 0.65
CA LYS A 153 -10.85 -9.53 -0.76
C LYS A 153 -12.35 -9.25 -0.83
N ASN A 154 -12.73 -8.13 -1.44
CA ASN A 154 -14.13 -7.67 -1.50
C ASN A 154 -14.81 -7.62 -0.11
N GLY A 155 -14.06 -7.20 0.91
CA GLY A 155 -14.53 -7.14 2.31
C GLY A 155 -14.48 -8.46 3.08
N ASN A 156 -14.21 -9.59 2.43
CA ASN A 156 -14.09 -10.89 3.10
C ASN A 156 -12.66 -11.10 3.63
N PRO A 157 -12.49 -11.51 4.90
CA PRO A 157 -11.17 -11.71 5.49
C PRO A 157 -10.42 -12.87 4.81
N MET A 158 -9.11 -12.72 4.67
CA MET A 158 -8.24 -13.74 4.11
C MET A 158 -7.20 -14.20 5.13
N SER A 159 -6.80 -15.47 5.02
CA SER A 159 -5.65 -16.00 5.75
C SER A 159 -4.36 -15.61 5.04
N ALA A 160 -3.45 -14.96 5.75
CA ALA A 160 -2.17 -14.51 5.24
C ALA A 160 -1.04 -14.94 6.17
N MET A 161 0.20 -14.87 5.67
CA MET A 161 1.38 -15.09 6.51
C MET A 161 1.49 -13.98 7.55
N GLN A 162 2.03 -14.33 8.73
CA GLN A 162 2.36 -13.32 9.74
C GLN A 162 3.30 -12.26 9.15
N PRO A 163 3.13 -10.97 9.54
CA PRO A 163 3.97 -9.91 9.02
C PRO A 163 5.41 -10.10 9.47
N ASN A 164 6.34 -10.01 8.51
CA ASN A 164 7.76 -9.93 8.77
C ASN A 164 8.09 -8.53 9.29
N LEU A 165 8.70 -8.45 10.47
CA LEU A 165 9.11 -7.21 11.11
C LEU A 165 10.60 -6.96 10.91
N THR A 166 10.97 -5.73 10.60
CA THR A 166 12.38 -5.29 10.45
C THR A 166 12.62 -4.07 11.33
N GLU A 167 13.65 -4.12 12.16
CA GLU A 167 14.06 -2.99 13.00
C GLU A 167 14.91 -2.00 12.21
N GLN A 168 14.66 -0.71 12.41
CA GLN A 168 15.39 0.40 11.80
C GLN A 168 16.32 1.06 12.84
N PRO A 169 17.38 1.77 12.40
CA PRO A 169 18.39 2.36 13.30
C PRO A 169 17.84 3.28 14.41
N VAL A 170 16.67 3.89 14.20
CA VAL A 170 16.05 4.86 15.14
C VAL A 170 15.07 4.17 16.11
N LYS A 171 15.20 2.85 16.35
CA LYS A 171 14.26 2.04 17.16
C LYS A 171 12.82 2.05 16.66
N SER A 172 12.62 2.32 15.37
CA SER A 172 11.32 2.16 14.71
C SER A 172 11.27 0.83 13.97
N TYR A 173 10.07 0.38 13.61
CA TYR A 173 9.86 -0.88 12.91
C TYR A 173 9.21 -0.66 11.54
N ASN A 174 9.54 -1.56 10.62
CA ASN A 174 8.81 -1.77 9.37
C ASN A 174 8.15 -3.14 9.40
N ALA A 175 7.03 -3.28 8.71
CA ALA A 175 6.31 -4.53 8.54
C ALA A 175 6.05 -4.81 7.07
N SER A 176 6.16 -6.08 6.70
CA SER A 176 5.81 -6.60 5.39
C SER A 176 4.99 -7.88 5.55
N SER A 177 3.78 -7.91 5.00
CA SER A 177 2.92 -9.11 4.97
C SER A 177 2.66 -9.51 3.52
N THR A 178 2.62 -10.82 3.26
CA THR A 178 2.32 -11.36 1.94
C THR A 178 1.13 -12.31 2.02
N VAL A 179 0.23 -12.20 1.04
CA VAL A 179 -0.91 -13.09 0.86
C VAL A 179 -0.89 -13.71 -0.54
N MET A 180 -1.22 -15.00 -0.62
CA MET A 180 -1.39 -15.71 -1.89
C MET A 180 -2.85 -15.59 -2.32
N VAL A 181 -3.09 -15.09 -3.53
CA VAL A 181 -4.44 -14.94 -4.08
C VAL A 181 -4.54 -15.70 -5.38
N THR A 182 -5.50 -16.63 -5.46
CA THR A 182 -5.87 -17.28 -6.72
C THR A 182 -6.83 -16.36 -7.47
N LEU A 183 -6.37 -15.79 -8.58
CA LEU A 183 -7.15 -14.88 -9.40
C LEU A 183 -8.23 -15.64 -10.18
N GLN A 184 -9.45 -15.13 -10.19
CA GLN A 184 -10.59 -15.71 -10.91
C GLN A 184 -11.07 -14.78 -12.04
N LYS A 185 -11.88 -15.30 -12.97
CA LYS A 185 -12.39 -14.50 -14.09
C LYS A 185 -13.24 -13.29 -13.64
N ASP A 186 -13.96 -13.44 -12.55
CA ASP A 186 -14.80 -12.41 -11.92
C ASP A 186 -14.00 -11.39 -11.09
N ASP A 187 -12.68 -11.56 -10.95
CA ASP A 187 -11.81 -10.60 -10.23
C ASP A 187 -11.50 -9.32 -10.99
N VAL A 188 -12.10 -9.11 -12.16
CA VAL A 188 -11.97 -7.86 -12.94
C VAL A 188 -12.43 -6.64 -12.14
N SER A 189 -13.42 -6.78 -11.27
CA SER A 189 -13.90 -5.72 -10.38
C SER A 189 -13.52 -5.92 -8.91
N SER A 190 -12.69 -6.93 -8.62
CA SER A 190 -12.29 -7.24 -7.25
C SER A 190 -11.17 -6.34 -6.76
N GLU A 191 -11.27 -5.98 -5.48
CA GLU A 191 -10.24 -5.23 -4.76
C GLU A 191 -9.66 -6.05 -3.62
N LEU A 192 -8.34 -5.95 -3.50
CA LEU A 192 -7.58 -6.47 -2.39
C LEU A 192 -7.25 -5.32 -1.43
N VAL A 193 -7.55 -5.50 -0.15
CA VAL A 193 -7.32 -4.50 0.90
C VAL A 193 -6.41 -5.07 1.98
N CYS A 194 -5.33 -4.35 2.26
CA CYS A 194 -4.50 -4.53 3.45
C CYS A 194 -4.93 -3.53 4.53
N GLU A 195 -5.35 -4.02 5.68
CA GLU A 195 -5.72 -3.22 6.85
C GLU A 195 -4.64 -3.35 7.93
N VAL A 196 -4.10 -2.20 8.35
CA VAL A 196 -3.06 -2.10 9.38
C VAL A 196 -3.64 -1.48 10.64
N LYS A 197 -3.55 -2.19 11.76
CA LYS A 197 -3.91 -1.74 13.09
C LYS A 197 -2.67 -1.62 13.95
N HIS A 198 -2.59 -0.53 14.69
CA HIS A 198 -1.48 -0.22 15.58
C HIS A 198 -2.00 0.65 16.73
N SER A 199 -1.40 0.55 17.91
CA SER A 199 -1.89 1.21 19.13
C SER A 199 -1.93 2.74 19.03
N THR A 200 -1.14 3.32 18.12
CA THR A 200 -1.08 4.78 17.88
C THR A 200 -2.16 5.30 16.93
N LEU A 201 -2.98 4.41 16.36
CA LEU A 201 -4.02 4.75 15.39
C LEU A 201 -5.40 4.75 16.04
N ARG A 202 -6.18 5.80 15.76
CA ARG A 202 -7.61 5.85 16.16
C ARG A 202 -8.50 4.99 15.27
N ALA A 203 -8.11 4.83 14.01
CA ALA A 203 -8.78 3.99 13.02
C ALA A 203 -7.71 3.25 12.19
N PRO A 204 -7.99 2.04 11.71
CA PRO A 204 -7.04 1.28 10.91
C PRO A 204 -6.65 2.02 9.62
N LEU A 205 -5.38 1.92 9.22
CA LEU A 205 -4.94 2.37 7.90
C LEU A 205 -5.25 1.30 6.86
N LYS A 206 -5.61 1.71 5.65
CA LYS A 206 -5.97 0.80 4.55
C LYS A 206 -5.15 1.11 3.30
N GLY A 207 -4.66 0.05 2.68
CA GLY A 207 -3.96 0.09 1.40
C GLY A 207 -4.70 -0.83 0.45
N THR A 208 -4.90 -0.42 -0.80
CA THR A 208 -5.71 -1.17 -1.75
C THR A 208 -4.98 -1.48 -3.04
N TYR A 209 -5.39 -2.58 -3.68
CA TYR A 209 -4.89 -3.01 -4.97
C TYR A 209 -6.04 -3.60 -5.80
N GLN A 210 -6.23 -3.04 -7.00
CA GLN A 210 -7.22 -3.51 -7.96
C GLN A 210 -6.71 -4.77 -8.66
N LEU A 211 -7.36 -5.92 -8.43
CA LEU A 211 -6.91 -7.21 -9.00
C LEU A 211 -6.94 -7.21 -10.53
N SER A 212 -7.77 -6.35 -11.11
CA SER A 212 -7.81 -5.99 -12.53
C SER A 212 -6.48 -5.52 -13.13
N ARG A 213 -5.47 -5.17 -12.31
CA ARG A 213 -4.11 -4.83 -12.77
C ARG A 213 -3.21 -6.06 -12.94
N ALA A 214 -3.50 -7.12 -12.19
CA ALA A 214 -2.74 -8.37 -12.20
C ALA A 214 -3.44 -9.49 -12.99
N LEU A 215 -4.75 -9.41 -13.20
CA LEU A 215 -5.53 -10.44 -13.88
C LEU A 215 -5.33 -10.42 -15.41
N ARG A 216 -5.21 -11.62 -15.98
CA ARG A 216 -5.43 -11.91 -17.41
C ARG A 216 -6.43 -13.06 -17.55
N VAL A 217 -7.41 -12.88 -18.43
CA VAL A 217 -8.35 -13.93 -18.84
C VAL A 217 -8.18 -14.13 -20.35
N PRO A 218 -7.61 -15.25 -20.80
CA PRO A 218 -7.49 -15.57 -22.21
C PRO A 218 -8.86 -15.74 -22.89
N PRO A 219 -9.00 -15.38 -24.18
CA PRO A 219 -10.25 -15.56 -24.91
C PRO A 219 -10.57 -17.03 -25.17
N SER A 220 -11.86 -17.34 -25.24
CA SER A 220 -12.35 -18.48 -26.03
C SER A 220 -12.57 -18.00 -27.46
N VAL A 221 -11.89 -18.63 -28.43
CA VAL A 221 -11.96 -18.28 -29.85
C VAL A 221 -12.78 -19.34 -30.56
N GLU A 222 -13.74 -18.91 -31.37
CA GLU A 222 -14.61 -19.79 -32.16
C GLU A 222 -14.84 -19.19 -33.55
N VAL A 223 -14.56 -19.95 -34.61
CA VAL A 223 -14.82 -19.55 -36.00
C VAL A 223 -16.01 -20.30 -36.57
N ARG A 224 -16.94 -19.57 -37.20
CA ARG A 224 -18.12 -20.13 -37.86
C ARG A 224 -18.32 -19.53 -39.25
N ALA A 225 -18.80 -20.35 -40.18
CA ALA A 225 -19.24 -19.94 -41.50
C ALA A 225 -20.77 -19.84 -41.54
N GLU A 226 -21.30 -18.72 -42.00
CA GLU A 226 -22.74 -18.49 -42.16
C GLU A 226 -23.06 -18.08 -43.61
N PRO A 227 -23.84 -18.90 -44.36
CA PRO A 227 -24.28 -20.25 -44.02
C PRO A 227 -23.11 -21.26 -44.07
N SER A 228 -23.30 -22.45 -43.50
CA SER A 228 -22.24 -23.47 -43.39
C SER A 228 -21.80 -24.07 -44.74
N ALA A 229 -22.65 -23.98 -45.76
CA ALA A 229 -22.34 -24.30 -47.14
C ALA A 229 -23.11 -23.37 -48.08
N VAL A 230 -22.51 -23.01 -49.22
CA VAL A 230 -23.12 -22.14 -50.24
C VAL A 230 -22.98 -22.70 -51.64
N GLU A 231 -23.81 -22.26 -52.56
CA GLU A 231 -23.62 -22.49 -54.00
C GLU A 231 -22.34 -21.81 -54.51
N ALA A 232 -21.79 -22.33 -55.60
CA ALA A 232 -20.63 -21.74 -56.25
C ALA A 232 -20.86 -20.27 -56.63
N ASN A 233 -19.81 -19.46 -56.49
CA ASN A 233 -19.76 -18.02 -56.74
C ASN A 233 -20.61 -17.14 -55.80
N LYS A 234 -21.22 -17.72 -54.75
CA LYS A 234 -21.84 -16.95 -53.66
C LYS A 234 -20.78 -16.54 -52.63
N THR A 235 -21.10 -15.53 -51.83
CA THR A 235 -20.25 -15.06 -50.73
C THR A 235 -20.64 -15.76 -49.43
N VAL A 236 -19.64 -16.21 -48.67
CA VAL A 236 -19.80 -16.74 -47.30
C VAL A 236 -19.20 -15.74 -46.32
N THR A 237 -19.90 -15.51 -45.21
CA THR A 237 -19.34 -14.73 -44.09
C THR A 237 -18.73 -15.67 -43.06
N PHE A 238 -17.44 -15.50 -42.79
CA PHE A 238 -16.77 -16.14 -41.67
C PHE A 238 -16.76 -15.20 -40.48
N THR A 239 -17.30 -15.64 -39.35
CA THR A 239 -17.30 -14.89 -38.09
C THR A 239 -16.36 -15.55 -37.10
N CYS A 240 -15.37 -14.81 -36.61
CA CYS A 240 -14.54 -15.18 -35.48
C CYS A 240 -15.11 -14.51 -34.23
N HIS A 241 -15.50 -15.30 -33.25
CA HIS A 241 -16.05 -14.84 -31.98
C HIS A 241 -15.04 -15.08 -30.86
N MET A 242 -14.50 -14.00 -30.30
CA MET A 242 -13.59 -14.01 -29.16
C MET A 242 -14.39 -13.66 -27.90
N LYS A 243 -14.61 -14.64 -27.03
CA LYS A 243 -15.46 -14.52 -25.84
C LYS A 243 -14.64 -14.43 -24.56
N GLU A 244 -15.19 -13.71 -23.57
CA GLU A 244 -14.76 -13.73 -22.17
C GLU A 244 -13.28 -13.42 -21.89
N PHE A 245 -12.71 -12.37 -22.48
CA PHE A 245 -11.29 -12.03 -22.27
C PHE A 245 -11.07 -10.75 -21.47
N TYR A 246 -9.89 -10.62 -20.88
CA TYR A 246 -9.44 -9.42 -20.19
C TYR A 246 -7.91 -9.38 -20.08
N PRO A 247 -7.21 -8.25 -20.32
CA PRO A 247 -7.74 -6.92 -20.63
C PRO A 247 -8.25 -6.80 -22.07
N ALA A 248 -8.77 -5.62 -22.45
CA ALA A 248 -9.29 -5.35 -23.79
C ALA A 248 -8.24 -5.36 -24.92
N ASN A 249 -6.95 -5.40 -24.57
CA ASN A 249 -5.86 -5.36 -25.54
C ASN A 249 -5.79 -6.66 -26.34
N MET A 250 -6.28 -6.62 -27.58
CA MET A 250 -6.37 -7.77 -28.46
C MET A 250 -6.20 -7.33 -29.91
N SER A 251 -5.49 -8.14 -30.70
CA SER A 251 -5.42 -8.02 -32.15
C SER A 251 -5.87 -9.31 -32.82
N VAL A 252 -6.44 -9.18 -34.01
CA VAL A 252 -6.93 -10.31 -34.81
C VAL A 252 -6.37 -10.20 -36.23
N SER A 253 -5.98 -11.33 -36.81
CA SER A 253 -5.63 -11.52 -38.22
C SER A 253 -6.41 -12.70 -38.79
N TRP A 254 -6.67 -12.68 -40.11
CA TRP A 254 -7.35 -13.76 -40.82
C TRP A 254 -6.38 -14.36 -41.84
N LEU A 255 -6.38 -15.68 -41.96
CA LEU A 255 -5.56 -16.41 -42.94
C LEU A 255 -6.46 -17.30 -43.80
N GLU A 256 -6.20 -17.35 -45.11
CA GLU A 256 -6.75 -18.34 -46.04
C GLU A 256 -5.62 -19.29 -46.43
N ASN A 257 -5.71 -20.58 -46.05
CA ASN A 257 -4.67 -21.58 -46.27
C ASN A 257 -3.26 -21.12 -45.81
N GLY A 258 -3.21 -20.35 -44.71
CA GLY A 258 -1.98 -19.79 -44.14
C GLY A 258 -1.54 -18.44 -44.71
N ILE A 259 -2.23 -17.90 -45.72
CA ILE A 259 -1.91 -16.61 -46.34
C ILE A 259 -2.78 -15.52 -45.73
N GLU A 260 -2.18 -14.39 -45.34
CA GLU A 260 -2.87 -13.29 -44.69
C GLU A 260 -3.92 -12.62 -45.58
N MET A 261 -5.12 -12.43 -45.03
CA MET A 261 -6.24 -11.75 -45.65
C MET A 261 -6.29 -10.29 -45.21
N LYS A 262 -6.69 -9.40 -46.13
CA LYS A 262 -6.97 -8.01 -45.77
C LYS A 262 -8.32 -7.92 -45.04
N MET A 263 -8.33 -7.23 -43.91
CA MET A 263 -9.56 -6.85 -43.23
C MET A 263 -9.99 -5.46 -43.65
N GLU A 264 -11.27 -5.30 -43.96
CA GLU A 264 -11.85 -3.98 -44.25
C GLU A 264 -12.08 -3.17 -42.98
N ASN A 265 -12.50 -3.83 -41.90
CA ASN A 265 -12.85 -3.20 -40.63
C ASN A 265 -12.06 -3.81 -39.48
N VAL A 266 -11.50 -2.95 -38.63
CA VAL A 266 -10.84 -3.36 -37.38
C VAL A 266 -11.93 -3.53 -36.30
N PRO A 267 -12.13 -4.76 -35.78
CA PRO A 267 -13.16 -4.98 -34.77
C PRO A 267 -12.78 -4.31 -33.44
N ARG A 268 -13.80 -3.95 -32.66
CA ARG A 268 -13.61 -3.33 -31.34
C ARG A 268 -14.16 -4.26 -30.25
N PRO A 269 -13.46 -4.36 -29.11
CA PRO A 269 -13.93 -5.15 -27.98
C PRO A 269 -15.12 -4.45 -27.30
N GLN A 270 -16.17 -5.23 -27.03
CA GLN A 270 -17.34 -4.82 -26.27
C GLN A 270 -17.21 -5.30 -24.83
N LYS A 271 -17.44 -4.39 -23.87
CA LYS A 271 -17.39 -4.72 -22.44
C LYS A 271 -18.71 -5.38 -22.01
N LEU A 272 -18.60 -6.53 -21.35
CA LEU A 272 -19.70 -7.26 -20.75
C LEU A 272 -19.99 -6.74 -19.33
N PRO A 273 -21.20 -6.96 -18.77
CA PRO A 273 -21.57 -6.52 -17.42
C PRO A 273 -20.60 -6.97 -16.32
N GLN A 274 -20.06 -8.19 -16.43
CA GLN A 274 -19.05 -8.77 -15.53
C GLN A 274 -17.64 -8.17 -15.67
N GLY A 275 -17.45 -7.18 -16.54
CA GLY A 275 -16.17 -6.49 -16.76
C GLY A 275 -15.25 -7.14 -17.79
N LEU A 276 -15.50 -8.39 -18.18
CA LEU A 276 -14.84 -9.06 -19.30
C LEU A 276 -15.21 -8.42 -20.64
N PHE A 277 -14.51 -8.80 -21.70
CA PHE A 277 -14.76 -8.34 -23.06
C PHE A 277 -15.16 -9.49 -23.98
N GLU A 278 -15.94 -9.15 -25.00
CA GLU A 278 -16.16 -9.98 -26.18
C GLU A 278 -15.82 -9.17 -27.44
N MET A 279 -15.48 -9.86 -28.53
CA MET A 279 -15.18 -9.23 -29.81
C MET A 279 -15.63 -10.16 -30.94
N ARG A 280 -16.06 -9.58 -32.05
CA ARG A 280 -16.40 -10.31 -33.28
C ARG A 280 -15.68 -9.70 -34.46
N SER A 281 -15.00 -10.54 -35.24
CA SER A 281 -14.38 -10.17 -36.51
C SER A 281 -15.08 -10.93 -37.62
N GLN A 282 -15.26 -10.31 -38.78
CA GLN A 282 -15.91 -10.91 -39.93
C GLN A 282 -15.09 -10.68 -41.18
N VAL A 283 -15.00 -11.72 -42.02
CA VAL A 283 -14.47 -11.64 -43.38
C VAL A 283 -15.42 -12.34 -44.34
N GLU A 284 -15.57 -11.74 -45.51
CA GLU A 284 -16.35 -12.28 -46.60
C GLU A 284 -15.43 -12.98 -47.60
N VAL A 285 -15.79 -14.20 -48.00
CA VAL A 285 -15.03 -15.00 -48.96
C VAL A 285 -15.97 -15.46 -50.07
N GLN A 286 -15.59 -15.21 -51.32
CA GLN A 286 -16.31 -15.72 -52.47
C GLN A 286 -16.00 -17.22 -52.68
N ALA A 287 -17.04 -18.04 -52.77
CA ALA A 287 -16.95 -19.49 -52.89
C ALA A 287 -16.72 -19.94 -54.34
N THR A 288 -15.52 -19.73 -54.87
CA THR A 288 -15.11 -20.27 -56.17
C THR A 288 -14.76 -21.76 -56.05
N GLU A 289 -14.90 -22.54 -57.13
CA GLU A 289 -14.56 -23.97 -57.13
C GLU A 289 -13.12 -24.23 -56.65
N GLU A 290 -12.19 -23.34 -56.99
CA GLU A 290 -10.78 -23.38 -56.58
C GLU A 290 -10.59 -23.21 -55.06
N LYS A 291 -11.49 -22.49 -54.39
CA LYS A 291 -11.46 -22.22 -52.95
C LYS A 291 -12.27 -23.24 -52.14
N ASN A 292 -12.94 -24.19 -52.78
CA ASN A 292 -13.67 -25.23 -52.06
C ASN A 292 -12.70 -26.07 -51.22
N GLY A 293 -12.97 -26.18 -49.91
CA GLY A 293 -12.05 -26.81 -48.96
C GLY A 293 -10.97 -25.89 -48.39
N SER A 294 -10.94 -24.59 -48.77
CA SER A 294 -10.03 -23.62 -48.15
C SER A 294 -10.26 -23.54 -46.64
N THR A 295 -9.17 -23.54 -45.88
CA THR A 295 -9.18 -23.35 -44.43
C THR A 295 -9.07 -21.85 -44.13
N ILE A 296 -10.10 -21.32 -43.48
CA ILE A 296 -10.17 -19.92 -43.04
C ILE A 296 -9.88 -19.89 -41.54
N THR A 297 -8.74 -19.32 -41.18
CA THR A 297 -8.21 -19.30 -39.81
C THR A 297 -8.25 -17.91 -39.23
N CYS A 298 -8.84 -17.76 -38.04
CA CYS A 298 -8.75 -16.55 -37.23
C CYS A 298 -7.59 -16.70 -36.24
N VAL A 299 -6.62 -15.80 -36.30
CA VAL A 299 -5.48 -15.77 -35.38
C VAL A 299 -5.62 -14.58 -34.45
N VAL A 300 -5.55 -14.83 -33.15
CA VAL A 300 -5.79 -13.85 -32.09
C VAL A 300 -4.57 -13.74 -31.21
N VAL A 301 -4.10 -12.51 -30.99
CA VAL A 301 -3.04 -12.20 -30.04
C VAL A 301 -3.65 -11.36 -28.92
N HIS A 302 -3.67 -11.90 -27.72
CA HIS A 302 -4.25 -11.26 -26.54
C HIS A 302 -3.14 -10.82 -25.58
N ASP A 303 -3.10 -9.53 -25.24
CA ASP A 303 -2.20 -8.97 -24.23
C ASP A 303 -0.72 -9.41 -24.38
N ALA A 304 -0.23 -9.37 -25.63
CA ALA A 304 1.11 -9.78 -26.06
C ALA A 304 1.50 -11.23 -25.67
N GLN A 305 0.50 -12.13 -25.56
CA GLN A 305 0.72 -13.56 -25.37
C GLN A 305 0.95 -14.29 -26.69
N ALA A 306 1.28 -15.58 -26.59
CA ALA A 306 1.33 -16.46 -27.76
C ALA A 306 -0.02 -16.43 -28.51
N PRO A 307 0.00 -16.46 -29.86
CA PRO A 307 -1.23 -16.47 -30.64
C PRO A 307 -2.09 -17.70 -30.35
N VAL A 308 -3.40 -17.52 -30.30
CA VAL A 308 -4.41 -18.57 -30.26
C VAL A 308 -5.22 -18.48 -31.54
N ASN A 309 -5.61 -19.61 -32.12
CA ASN A 309 -6.39 -19.61 -33.36
C ASN A 309 -7.50 -20.65 -33.33
N ASP A 310 -8.46 -20.46 -34.22
CA ASP A 310 -9.48 -21.43 -34.59
C ASP A 310 -9.77 -21.30 -36.09
N SER A 311 -10.34 -22.33 -36.70
CA SER A 311 -10.53 -22.38 -38.16
C SER A 311 -11.85 -23.01 -38.56
N ALA A 312 -12.40 -22.56 -39.68
CA ALA A 312 -13.50 -23.22 -40.36
C ALA A 312 -13.16 -23.47 -41.83
N ILE A 313 -13.84 -24.44 -42.44
CA ILE A 313 -13.62 -24.83 -43.83
C ILE A 313 -14.70 -24.17 -44.70
N LEU A 314 -14.30 -23.63 -45.84
CA LEU A 314 -15.21 -23.17 -46.88
C LEU A 314 -15.78 -24.38 -47.65
N CYS A 315 -17.10 -24.55 -47.58
CA CYS A 315 -17.80 -25.66 -48.22
C CYS A 315 -18.75 -25.17 -49.32
N ILE A 316 -18.60 -25.70 -50.53
CA ILE A 316 -19.56 -25.50 -51.61
C ILE A 316 -20.59 -26.64 -51.62
N SER A 317 -21.87 -26.30 -51.58
CA SER A 317 -22.96 -27.27 -51.73
C SER A 317 -23.06 -27.71 -53.19
N ASN A 318 -22.95 -29.01 -53.45
CA ASN A 318 -23.07 -29.56 -54.79
C ASN A 318 -24.58 -29.71 -55.14
N PRO A 319 -25.10 -29.11 -56.22
CA PRO A 319 -26.51 -29.25 -56.60
C PRO A 319 -26.91 -30.65 -57.08
N ALA A 320 -25.97 -31.60 -57.16
CA ALA A 320 -26.18 -32.92 -57.77
C ALA A 320 -26.29 -34.04 -56.73
N GLN A 321 -27.35 -34.03 -55.93
CA GLN A 321 -27.93 -35.22 -55.28
C GLN A 321 -29.36 -34.88 -54.80
N GLY A 322 -30.29 -34.92 -55.75
CA GLY A 322 -31.73 -34.79 -55.58
C GLY A 322 -32.44 -35.42 -56.77
#